data_AF-A0A3D9KJ64-F1
#
_entry.id   AF-A0A3D9KJ64-F1
#
_cell.length_a   1.000
_cell.length_b   1.000
_cell.length_c   1.000
_cell.angle_alpha   90.00
_cell.angle_beta   90.00
_cell.angle_gamma   90.00
#
_symmetry.space_group_name_H-M   'P 1'
#
loop_
_entity.id
_entity.type
_entity.pdbx_description
1 polymer ?
#
loop_
_entity_poly.entity_id
_entity_poly.type
_entity_poly.pdbx_seq_one_letter_code
_entity_poly.pdbx_strand_id
1 'polypeptide(L)'
;MSAKALIRWEFDPSPLPLNEWLRDLVVITGEIRGKEITEAWTVLVKVVEWIPDTWDTKAEVKFITEEAPWHLWHQGYSFKLWNGRDVATVTIQ
;
A
#
# COMPACT_ATOMS: atom_id res chain seq x y z
N MET A 1 8.66 -5.15 -10.66
CA MET A 1 8.58 -6.19 -9.60
C MET A 1 7.27 -6.02 -8.83
N SER A 2 6.74 -7.03 -8.16
CA SER A 2 5.64 -6.87 -7.19
C SER A 2 5.93 -7.70 -5.94
N ALA A 3 5.41 -7.25 -4.80
CA ALA A 3 5.53 -7.93 -3.51
C ALA A 3 4.15 -8.35 -3.02
N LYS A 4 4.08 -9.49 -2.32
CA LYS A 4 2.87 -9.88 -1.60
C LYS A 4 2.75 -9.06 -0.34
N ALA A 5 1.53 -8.73 0.06
CA ALA A 5 1.29 -7.96 1.26
C ALA A 5 -0.03 -8.32 1.94
N LEU A 6 -0.07 -8.06 3.24
CA LEU A 6 -1.28 -7.91 4.03
C LEU A 6 -1.62 -6.43 4.09
N ILE A 7 -2.87 -6.08 3.79
CA ILE A 7 -3.37 -4.70 3.89
C ILE A 7 -4.45 -4.66 4.96
N ARG A 8 -4.26 -3.75 5.92
CA ARG A 8 -5.24 -3.38 6.94
C ARG A 8 -5.84 -2.04 6.58
N TRP A 9 -7.12 -2.02 6.25
CA TRP A 9 -7.78 -0.83 5.76
C TRP A 9 -8.36 0.01 6.90
N GLU A 10 -8.30 1.33 6.76
CA GLU A 10 -8.90 2.29 7.71
C GLU A 10 -10.39 2.58 7.37
N PHE A 11 -10.93 1.87 6.39
CA PHE A 11 -12.32 1.95 5.93
C PHE A 11 -12.80 0.57 5.44
N ASP A 12 -14.11 0.39 5.30
CA ASP A 12 -14.68 -0.83 4.73
C ASP A 12 -14.19 -1.03 3.29
N PRO A 13 -13.35 -2.04 3.03
CA PRO A 13 -12.75 -2.21 1.73
C PRO A 13 -13.68 -2.93 0.75
N SER A 14 -14.86 -3.43 1.17
CA SER A 14 -15.81 -4.18 0.33
C SER A 14 -16.15 -3.57 -1.05
N PRO A 15 -16.11 -2.22 -1.28
CA PRO A 15 -16.33 -1.65 -2.60
C PRO A 15 -15.13 -1.78 -3.56
N LEU A 16 -13.95 -2.18 -3.08
CA LEU A 16 -12.74 -2.28 -3.89
C LEU A 16 -12.81 -3.49 -4.83
N PRO A 17 -12.45 -3.34 -6.12
CA PRO A 17 -12.44 -4.45 -7.05
C PRO A 17 -11.37 -5.49 -6.70
N LEU A 18 -11.76 -6.76 -6.76
CA LEU A 18 -10.83 -7.88 -6.67
C LEU A 18 -10.08 -8.06 -7.98
N ASN A 19 -8.81 -8.43 -7.87
CA ASN A 19 -7.92 -8.75 -8.99
C ASN A 19 -7.70 -7.60 -9.99
N GLU A 20 -7.98 -6.37 -9.58
CA GLU A 20 -7.73 -5.16 -10.36
C GLU A 20 -6.67 -4.29 -9.68
N TRP A 21 -5.86 -3.60 -10.48
CA TRP A 21 -4.86 -2.66 -9.97
C TRP A 21 -5.52 -1.34 -9.62
N LEU A 22 -5.64 -1.08 -8.32
CA LEU A 22 -5.94 0.24 -7.76
C LEU A 22 -4.78 1.19 -8.06
N ARG A 23 -5.13 2.40 -8.48
CA ARG A 23 -4.19 3.47 -8.85
C ARG A 23 -4.24 4.62 -7.85
N ASP A 24 -3.36 5.60 -8.06
CA ASP A 24 -3.35 6.87 -7.33
C ASP A 24 -3.15 6.73 -5.81
N LEU A 25 -2.46 5.66 -5.40
CA LEU A 25 -2.06 5.43 -4.02
C LEU A 25 -0.61 5.86 -3.84
N VAL A 26 -0.35 6.59 -2.76
CA VAL A 26 0.98 7.09 -2.42
C VAL A 26 1.50 6.37 -1.18
N VAL A 27 2.75 5.96 -1.21
CA VAL A 27 3.51 5.59 -0.01
C VAL A 27 4.48 6.70 0.32
N ILE A 28 4.54 7.07 1.59
CA ILE A 28 5.52 8.02 2.11
C ILE A 28 6.65 7.21 2.74
N THR A 29 7.84 7.27 2.14
CA THR A 29 9.04 6.58 2.65
C THR A 29 9.96 7.51 3.44
N GLY A 30 9.79 8.82 3.28
CA GLY A 30 10.53 9.85 3.98
C GLY A 30 9.87 10.32 5.28
N GLU A 31 10.37 11.44 5.80
CA GLU A 31 9.80 12.10 6.96
C GLU A 31 8.66 13.05 6.56
N ILE A 32 7.67 13.17 7.42
CA ILE A 32 6.65 14.22 7.34
C ILE A 32 7.06 15.32 8.32
N ARG A 33 7.51 16.47 7.79
CA ARG A 33 7.93 17.63 8.57
C ARG A 33 6.92 18.77 8.40
N GLY A 34 5.94 18.84 9.30
CA GLY A 34 4.87 19.83 9.21
C GLY A 34 3.98 19.57 7.98
N LYS A 35 4.15 20.39 6.93
CA LYS A 35 3.45 20.25 5.65
C LYS A 35 4.31 19.65 4.53
N GLU A 36 5.58 19.39 4.79
CA GLU A 36 6.51 18.85 3.80
C GLU A 36 6.61 17.32 3.93
N ILE A 37 6.54 16.64 2.78
CA ILE A 37 6.80 15.22 2.65
C ILE A 37 8.12 15.09 1.91
N THR A 38 9.15 14.53 2.56
CA THR A 38 10.49 14.52 1.97
C THR A 38 10.66 13.49 0.87
N GLU A 39 9.92 12.38 0.94
CA GLU A 39 10.00 11.33 -0.07
C GLU A 39 8.68 10.54 -0.14
N ALA A 40 8.10 10.51 -1.34
CA ALA A 40 6.83 9.85 -1.61
C ALA A 40 6.87 9.18 -2.98
N TRP A 41 6.21 8.03 -3.09
CA TRP A 41 6.20 7.20 -4.29
C TRP A 41 4.78 6.76 -4.60
N THR A 42 4.43 6.72 -5.88
CA THR A 42 3.15 6.14 -6.30
C THR A 42 3.27 4.63 -6.42
N VAL A 43 2.29 3.93 -5.84
CA VAL A 43 2.17 2.47 -5.86
C VAL A 43 0.84 2.04 -6.48
N LEU A 44 0.85 0.81 -7.00
CA LEU A 44 -0.32 0.09 -7.45
C LEU A 44 -0.59 -1.04 -6.46
N VAL A 45 -1.85 -1.21 -6.11
CA VAL A 45 -2.31 -2.26 -5.18
C VAL A 45 -3.32 -3.12 -5.91
N LYS A 46 -3.17 -4.44 -5.85
CA LYS A 46 -4.15 -5.40 -6.36
C LYS A 46 -4.62 -6.27 -5.22
N VAL A 47 -5.86 -6.10 -4.79
CA VAL A 47 -6.49 -6.98 -3.79
C VAL A 47 -6.72 -8.34 -4.44
N VAL A 48 -6.15 -9.40 -3.87
CA VAL A 48 -6.28 -10.77 -4.40
C VAL A 48 -7.22 -11.63 -3.59
N GLU A 49 -7.38 -11.33 -2.30
CA GLU A 49 -8.20 -12.14 -1.39
C GLU A 49 -8.71 -11.29 -0.21
N TRP A 50 -9.99 -11.46 0.13
CA TRP A 50 -10.58 -10.94 1.37
C TRP A 50 -10.27 -11.89 2.53
N ILE A 51 -9.90 -11.35 3.69
CA ILE A 51 -9.81 -12.15 4.91
C ILE A 51 -11.17 -12.13 5.60
N PRO A 52 -11.84 -13.29 5.76
CA PRO A 52 -13.16 -13.36 6.39
C PRO A 52 -13.20 -12.71 7.77
N ASP A 53 -14.34 -12.12 8.10
CA ASP A 53 -14.64 -11.51 9.41
C ASP A 53 -13.68 -10.37 9.82
N THR A 54 -12.92 -9.84 8.88
CA THR A 54 -12.01 -8.71 9.07
C THR A 54 -12.14 -7.70 7.92
N TRP A 55 -11.56 -6.52 8.10
CA TRP A 55 -11.32 -5.60 7.00
C TRP A 55 -9.94 -5.80 6.38
N ASP A 56 -9.25 -6.91 6.67
CA ASP A 56 -7.92 -7.15 6.12
C ASP A 56 -8.02 -7.85 4.75
N THR A 57 -7.04 -7.59 3.91
CA THR A 57 -6.95 -8.22 2.58
C THR A 57 -5.54 -8.69 2.29
N LYS A 58 -5.41 -9.77 1.51
CA LYS A 58 -4.14 -10.09 0.86
C LYS A 58 -4.08 -9.36 -0.48
N ALA A 59 -2.91 -8.84 -0.80
CA ALA A 59 -2.70 -8.05 -2.00
C ALA A 59 -1.34 -8.29 -2.64
N GLU A 60 -1.22 -7.90 -3.90
CA GLU A 60 0.04 -7.62 -4.55
C GLU A 60 0.25 -6.11 -4.62
N VAL A 61 1.45 -5.64 -4.31
CA VAL A 61 1.81 -4.22 -4.35
C VAL A 61 3.03 -4.04 -5.25
N LYS A 62 3.07 -2.94 -6.01
CA LYS A 62 4.22 -2.57 -6.84
C LYS A 62 4.37 -1.06 -6.93
N PHE A 63 5.60 -0.55 -6.95
CA PHE A 63 5.84 0.82 -7.40
C PHE A 63 5.57 0.96 -8.90
N ILE A 64 5.22 2.18 -9.32
CA ILE A 64 5.03 2.51 -10.74
C ILE A 64 6.37 2.64 -11.47
N THR A 65 7.43 3.06 -10.78
CA THR A 65 8.77 3.30 -11.34
C THR A 65 9.81 2.31 -10.80
N GLU A 66 10.83 2.04 -11.61
CA GLU A 66 11.97 1.18 -11.25
C GLU A 66 12.95 1.88 -10.29
N GLU A 67 12.98 3.21 -10.30
CA GLU A 67 13.83 4.03 -9.42
C GLU A 67 13.36 4.05 -7.96
N ALA A 68 12.19 3.48 -7.68
CA ALA A 68 11.63 3.41 -6.34
C ALA A 68 12.53 2.58 -5.40
N PRO A 69 12.45 2.81 -4.07
CA PRO A 69 13.32 2.17 -3.09
C PRO A 69 12.86 0.72 -2.81
N TRP A 70 12.87 -0.14 -3.83
CA TRP A 70 12.49 -1.56 -3.76
C TRP A 70 13.25 -2.33 -2.67
N HIS A 71 14.49 -1.93 -2.40
CA HIS A 71 15.34 -2.52 -1.37
C HIS A 71 14.76 -2.39 0.05
N LEU A 72 13.83 -1.47 0.28
CA LEU A 72 13.14 -1.32 1.58
C LEU A 72 12.02 -2.35 1.77
N TRP A 73 11.48 -2.94 0.71
CA TRP A 73 10.36 -3.90 0.78
C TRP A 73 10.84 -5.31 1.11
N HIS A 74 11.31 -5.49 2.34
CA HIS A 74 11.63 -6.78 2.92
C HIS A 74 10.43 -7.34 3.69
N GLN A 75 10.38 -8.65 3.90
CA GLN A 75 9.31 -9.30 4.66
C GLN A 75 9.16 -8.67 6.06
N GLY A 76 7.92 -8.34 6.43
CA GLY A 76 7.57 -7.65 7.68
C GLY A 76 7.64 -6.11 7.61
N TYR A 77 8.25 -5.54 6.56
CA TYR A 77 8.25 -4.08 6.38
C TYR A 77 6.83 -3.57 6.25
N SER A 78 6.51 -2.50 7.00
CA SER A 78 5.18 -1.91 7.01
C SER A 78 5.23 -0.44 6.66
N PHE A 79 4.27 0.01 5.85
CA PHE A 79 4.12 1.41 5.45
C PHE A 79 2.65 1.79 5.32
N LYS A 80 2.38 3.09 5.34
CA LYS A 80 1.02 3.61 5.15
C LYS A 80 0.76 3.94 3.68
N LEU A 81 -0.42 3.57 3.21
CA LEU A 81 -0.99 4.06 1.97
C LEU A 81 -1.74 5.37 2.23
N TRP A 82 -1.57 6.30 1.32
CA TRP A 82 -2.14 7.64 1.39
C TRP A 82 -2.86 8.00 0.09
N ASN A 83 -4.03 8.62 0.23
CA ASN A 83 -4.80 9.22 -0.86
C ASN A 83 -5.62 10.40 -0.30
N GLY A 84 -4.98 11.53 -0.03
CA GLY A 84 -5.59 12.66 0.69
C GLY A 84 -5.59 12.49 2.22
N ARG A 85 -5.53 11.25 2.70
CA ARG A 85 -5.38 10.84 4.10
C ARG A 85 -4.77 9.43 4.17
N ASP A 86 -4.39 8.99 5.36
CA ASP A 86 -4.05 7.58 5.60
C ASP A 86 -5.27 6.70 5.29
N VAL A 87 -5.09 5.71 4.41
CA VAL A 87 -6.18 4.82 3.97
C VAL A 87 -5.97 3.37 4.37
N ALA A 88 -4.73 2.94 4.54
CA ALA A 88 -4.40 1.59 4.98
C ALA A 88 -2.96 1.48 5.48
N THR A 89 -2.71 0.45 6.28
CA THR A 89 -1.36 -0.03 6.59
C THR A 89 -1.08 -1.28 5.76
N VAL A 90 0.04 -1.29 5.06
CA VAL A 90 0.51 -2.40 4.23
C VAL A 90 1.69 -3.05 4.91
N THR A 91 1.69 -4.37 5.04
CA THR A 91 2.80 -5.17 5.54
C THR A 91 3.24 -6.17 4.49
N ILE A 92 4.50 -6.10 4.05
CA ILE A 92 5.07 -7.01 3.05
C ILE A 92 5.20 -8.43 3.63
N GLN A 93 4.83 -9.45 2.85
CA GLN A 93 4.80 -10.87 3.23
C GLN A 93 5.87 -11.71 2.53
#